data_AF-A0A6G0EFV4-F1
#
_entry.id   AF-A0A6G0EFV4-F1
#
_cell.length_a   1.000
_cell.length_b   1.000
_cell.length_c   1.000
_cell.angle_alpha   90.00
_cell.angle_beta   90.00
_cell.angle_gamma   90.00
#
_symmetry.space_group_name_H-M   'P 1'
#
loop_
_entity.id
_entity.type
_entity.pdbx_description
1 polymer ?
#
loop_
_entity_poly.entity_id
_entity_poly.type
_entity_poly.pdbx_seq_one_letter_code
_entity_poly.pdbx_strand_id
1 'polypeptide(L)' 'MSHTLEIVPYEITTGSTIRHSTLCEEQTVLEIDAQSVRTSSGDQEFVYPREQLALDLSVGRFEVVS' A
#
# COMPACT_ATOMS: atom_id res chain seq x y z
N MET A 1 -7.07 0.35 16.66
CA MET A 1 -6.14 0.82 15.62
C MET A 1 -6.19 -0.21 14.50
N SER A 2 -6.55 0.18 13.29
CA SER A 2 -6.71 -0.78 12.19
C SER A 2 -5.33 -1.02 11.57
N HIS A 3 -4.66 -2.10 11.98
CA HIS A 3 -3.33 -2.47 11.48
C HIS A 3 -3.35 -3.11 10.08
N THR A 4 -4.53 -3.13 9.46
CA THR A 4 -4.81 -3.87 8.24
C THR A 4 -5.60 -2.98 7.29
N LEU A 5 -5.31 -3.08 6.00
CA LEU A 5 -6.08 -2.49 4.90
C LEU A 5 -6.68 -3.63 4.06
N GLU A 6 -8.00 -3.81 4.16
CA GLU A 6 -8.75 -4.84 3.44
C GLU A 6 -9.12 -4.34 2.04
N ILE A 7 -8.67 -5.04 0.99
CA ILE A 7 -8.95 -4.71 -0.41
C ILE A 7 -9.22 -6.01 -1.14
N VAL A 8 -10.49 -6.36 -1.32
CA VAL A 8 -10.89 -7.66 -1.91
C VAL A 8 -10.16 -7.92 -3.24
N PRO A 9 -9.48 -9.08 -3.41
CA PRO A 9 -9.41 -10.25 -2.52
C PRO A 9 -8.24 -10.26 -1.52
N TYR A 10 -7.46 -9.19 -1.44
CA TYR A 10 -6.23 -9.08 -0.66
C TYR A 10 -6.44 -8.41 0.71
N GLU A 11 -5.54 -8.75 1.62
CA GLU A 11 -5.39 -8.10 2.91
C GLU A 11 -3.96 -7.56 3.00
N ILE A 12 -3.81 -6.26 3.21
CA ILE A 12 -2.50 -5.62 3.33
C ILE A 12 -2.22 -5.32 4.79
N THR A 13 -1.04 -5.74 5.25
CA THR A 13 -0.57 -5.50 6.60
C THR A 13 0.80 -4.81 6.58
N THR A 14 1.28 -4.36 7.74
CA THR A 14 2.66 -3.89 7.85
C THR A 14 3.63 -4.99 7.43
N GLY A 15 4.56 -4.66 6.53
CA GLY A 15 5.51 -5.57 5.92
C GLY A 15 5.12 -6.08 4.53
N SER A 16 3.84 -5.92 4.13
CA SER A 16 3.40 -6.25 2.77
C SER A 16 4.09 -5.38 1.72
N THR A 17 4.27 -5.92 0.52
CA THR A 17 4.87 -5.21 -0.60
C THR A 17 3.82 -4.95 -1.68
N ILE A 18 3.66 -3.68 -2.05
CA ILE A 18 2.87 -3.24 -3.19
C ILE A 18 3.78 -2.76 -4.31
N ARG A 19 3.37 -2.93 -5.57
CA ARG A 19 4.14 -2.47 -6.73
C ARG A 19 3.33 -1.54 -7.58
N HIS A 20 3.89 -0.38 -7.94
CA HIS A 20 3.24 0.56 -8.85
C HIS A 20 3.27 0.00 -10.28
N SER A 21 2.10 -0.22 -10.89
CA SER A 21 1.98 -0.94 -12.16
C SER A 21 2.69 -0.27 -13.33
N THR A 22 2.76 1.07 -13.35
CA THR A 22 3.42 1.81 -14.44
C THR A 22 4.92 2.06 -14.23
N LEU A 23 5.36 2.20 -12.97
CA LEU A 23 6.76 2.51 -12.65
C LEU A 23 7.56 1.23 -12.34
N CYS A 24 6.86 0.11 -12.13
CA CYS A 24 7.43 -1.15 -11.65
C CYS A 24 8.23 -0.99 -10.35
N GLU A 25 7.93 0.05 -9.56
CA GLU A 25 8.58 0.31 -8.27
C GLU A 25 7.84 -0.43 -7.17
N GLU A 26 8.58 -1.22 -6.41
CA GLU A 26 8.07 -1.91 -5.22
C GLU A 26 8.17 -0.98 -4.01
N GLN A 27 7.14 -1.03 -3.17
CA GLN A 27 7.05 -0.28 -1.94
C GLN A 27 6.61 -1.20 -0.82
N THR A 28 7.31 -1.15 0.31
CA THR A 28 6.99 -1.93 1.49
C THR A 28 6.14 -1.10 2.43
N VAL A 29 5.03 -1.65 2.90
CA VAL A 29 4.14 -1.01 3.87
C VAL A 29 4.82 -0.98 5.23
N LEU A 30 5.07 0.21 5.75
CA LEU A 30 5.70 0.41 7.06
C LEU A 30 4.66 0.58 8.17
N GLU A 31 3.59 1.31 7.89
CA GLU A 31 2.58 1.65 8.90
C GLU A 31 1.23 1.87 8.24
N ILE A 32 0.17 1.39 8.90
CA ILE A 32 -1.22 1.58 8.49
C ILE A 32 -1.94 2.24 9.66
N ASP A 33 -2.36 3.49 9.43
CA ASP A 33 -3.17 4.27 10.34
C ASP A 33 -4.64 4.29 9.87
N ALA A 34 -5.48 4.98 10.66
CA ALA A 34 -6.89 5.16 10.34
C ALA A 34 -7.10 5.96 9.03
N GLN A 35 -6.20 6.90 8.72
CA GLN A 35 -6.37 7.82 7.58
C GLN A 35 -5.25 7.73 6.55
N SER A 36 -4.12 7.11 6.89
CA SER A 36 -2.94 7.07 6.03
C SER A 36 -2.25 5.72 6.06
N VAL A 37 -1.51 5.43 4.99
CA VAL A 37 -0.60 4.30 4.88
C VAL A 37 0.76 4.84 4.49
N ARG A 38 1.77 4.52 5.29
CA ARG A 38 3.16 4.85 4.99
C ARG A 38 3.84 3.65 4.36
N THR A 39 4.51 3.88 3.25
CA THR A 39 5.31 2.90 2.52
C THR A 39 6.73 3.40 2.33
N SER A 40 7.66 2.52 2.01
CA SER A 40 9.01 2.89 1.59
C SER A 40 9.43 2.17 0.32
N SER A 41 10.21 2.85 -0.52
CA SER A 41 10.92 2.28 -1.67
C SER A 41 12.38 2.70 -1.57
N GLY A 42 13.27 1.74 -1.28
CA GLY A 42 14.68 2.03 -0.99
C GLY A 42 14.82 3.03 0.16
N ASP A 43 15.46 4.16 -0.12
CA ASP A 43 15.70 5.25 0.85
C ASP A 43 14.58 6.31 0.88
N GLN A 44 13.50 6.11 0.13
CA GLN A 44 12.38 7.05 0.05
C GLN A 44 11.15 6.53 0.79
N GLU A 45 10.47 7.42 1.52
CA GLU A 45 9.18 7.14 2.15
C GLU A 45 8.05 7.88 1.44
N PHE A 46 6.91 7.22 1.33
CA PHE A 46 5.70 7.75 0.75
C PHE A 46 4.55 7.61 1.74
N VAL A 47 3.68 8.61 1.80
CA VAL A 47 2.49 8.60 2.64
C VAL A 47 1.28 8.79 1.75
N TYR A 48 0.40 7.79 1.73
CA TYR A 48 -0.83 7.81 0.96
C TYR A 48 -2.03 7.93 1.90
N PRO A 49 -3.08 8.68 1.52
CA PRO A 49 -4.37 8.56 2.19
C PRO A 49 -4.88 7.13 2.05
N ARG A 50 -5.38 6.55 3.15
CA ARG A 50 -5.82 5.15 3.22
C ARG A 50 -6.86 4.81 2.16
N GLU A 51 -7.88 5.66 2.01
CA GLU A 51 -8.94 5.49 1.02
C GLU A 51 -8.42 5.59 -0.42
N GLN A 52 -7.49 6.52 -0.66
CA GLN A 52 -6.88 6.71 -1.97
C GLN A 52 -6.05 5.48 -2.36
N LEU A 53 -5.23 4.96 -1.44
CA LEU A 53 -4.43 3.76 -1.70
C LEU A 53 -5.31 2.53 -1.95
N ALA A 54 -6.38 2.36 -1.18
CA ALA A 54 -7.35 1.29 -1.40
C ALA A 54 -8.01 1.38 -2.79
N LEU A 55 -8.37 2.59 -3.21
CA LEU A 55 -8.90 2.82 -4.56
C LEU A 55 -7.85 2.52 -5.63
N ASP A 56 -6.63 3.03 -5.47
CA ASP A 56 -5.53 2.83 -6.43
C ASP A 56 -5.19 1.34 -6.60
N LEU A 57 -5.23 0.55 -5.52
CA LEU A 57 -5.09 -0.92 -5.55
C LEU A 57 -6.29 -1.59 -6.23
N SER A 58 -7.51 -1.13 -5.95
CA SER A 58 -8.74 -1.68 -6.56
C SER A 58 -8.81 -1.46 -8.08
N VAL A 59 -8.27 -0.34 -8.57
CA VAL A 59 -8.21 -0.02 -10.01
C VAL A 59 -6.95 -0.56 -10.70
N GLY A 60 -6.09 -1.29 -9.98
CA GLY A 60 -4.88 -1.91 -10.53
C GLY A 60 -3.73 -0.94 -10.81
N ARG A 61 -3.73 0.26 -10.20
CA ARG A 61 -2.58 1.18 -10.25
C ARG A 61 -1.43 0.67 -9.40
N PHE A 62 -1.76 0.00 -8.30
CA PHE A 62 -0.83 -0.82 -7.54
C PHE A 62 -1.30 -2.27 -7.54
N GLU A 63 -0.35 -3.18 -7.40
CA GLU A 63 -0.59 -4.61 -7.23
C GLU A 63 0.05 -5.07 -5.92
N VAL A 64 -0.62 -5.98 -5.21
CA VAL A 64 -0.03 -6.63 -4.02
C VAL A 64 0.88 -7.75 -4.51
N VAL A 65 2.15 -7.72 -4.10
CA VAL A 65 3.19 -8.67 -4.53
C VAL A 65 3.52 -9.68 -3.44
N SER A 66 3.52 -9.26 -2.17
CA SER A 66 3.83 -10.12 -1.02
C SER A 66 3.18 -9.64 0.27
#